data_AF-A0A4U7CRT5-F1
#
_entry.id   AF-A0A4U7CRT5-F1
#
_cell.length_a   1.000
_cell.length_b   1.000
_cell.length_c   1.000
_cell.angle_alpha   90.00
_cell.angle_beta   90.00
_cell.angle_gamma   90.00
#
_symmetry.space_group_name_H-M   'P 1'
#
loop_
_entity.id
_entity.type
_entity.pdbx_description
1 polymer ?
#
loop_
_entity_poly.entity_id
_entity_poly.type
_entity_poly.pdbx_seq_one_letter_code
_entity_poly.pdbx_strand_id
1 'polypeptide(L)'
;FWVNLIGRGYPAPNQNFRWCTERLKIDPADRFIENQVSEHGEVIVILGARKAESATREQVMEMHSIDGSVLSRHNKFANAFVYTPIEDWIVDDVWTYLIQAVENPWGKNNRDLAALYQEADDECPMVIDTKTPSCGNSRFGCWTCT
;
A
#
# COMPACT_ATOMS: atom_id res chain seq x y z
N PHE A 1 -15.82 10.84 -0.06
CA PHE A 1 -15.22 11.63 -1.16
C PHE A 1 -16.18 12.73 -1.65
N TRP A 2 -17.28 12.40 -2.32
CA TRP A 2 -18.21 13.37 -2.94
C TRP A 2 -18.77 14.42 -1.98
N VAL A 3 -19.05 14.04 -0.73
CA VAL A 3 -19.50 14.98 0.31
C VAL A 3 -18.47 16.10 0.55
N ASN A 4 -17.17 15.81 0.49
CA ASN A 4 -16.14 16.85 0.67
C ASN A 4 -15.92 17.66 -0.61
N LEU A 5 -15.87 16.99 -1.77
CA LEU A 5 -15.63 17.64 -3.06
C LEU A 5 -16.82 18.53 -3.48
N ILE A 6 -18.00 17.93 -3.63
CA ILE A 6 -19.22 18.61 -4.10
C ILE A 6 -19.91 19.31 -2.93
N GLY A 7 -20.09 18.60 -1.80
CA GLY A 7 -20.88 19.12 -0.68
C GLY A 7 -20.20 20.24 0.11
N ARG A 8 -18.89 20.14 0.35
CA ARG A 8 -18.11 21.14 1.12
C ARG A 8 -17.22 22.03 0.25
N GLY A 9 -17.17 21.79 -1.07
CA GLY A 9 -16.38 22.60 -2.00
C GLY A 9 -14.87 22.44 -1.86
N TYR A 10 -14.38 21.30 -1.35
CA TYR A 10 -12.94 21.07 -1.25
C TYR A 10 -12.36 20.91 -2.65
N PRO A 11 -11.16 21.45 -2.94
CA PRO A 11 -10.52 21.19 -4.22
C PRO A 11 -10.23 19.69 -4.37
N ALA A 12 -10.26 19.21 -5.62
CA ALA A 12 -9.91 17.83 -5.93
C ALA A 12 -8.52 17.51 -5.36
N PRO A 13 -8.37 16.38 -4.65
CA PRO A 13 -7.13 16.07 -3.99
C PRO A 13 -6.06 15.77 -5.03
N ASN A 14 -4.84 16.22 -4.76
CA ASN A 14 -3.69 16.06 -5.65
C ASN A 14 -2.46 15.69 -4.84
N GLN A 15 -1.31 15.55 -5.48
CA GLN A 15 -0.05 15.17 -4.84
C GLN A 15 0.34 16.08 -3.67
N ASN A 16 0.00 17.36 -3.71
CA ASN A 16 0.31 18.34 -2.66
C ASN A 16 -0.82 18.52 -1.65
N PHE A 17 -2.08 18.37 -2.10
CA PHE A 17 -3.27 18.58 -1.28
C PHE A 17 -4.02 17.25 -1.06
N ARG A 18 -3.43 16.39 -0.23
CA ARG A 18 -3.87 15.00 0.00
C ARG A 18 -4.86 14.83 1.14
N TRP A 19 -5.93 15.63 1.19
CA TRP A 19 -7.00 15.41 2.17
C TRP A 19 -7.65 14.02 2.03
N CYS A 20 -7.51 13.39 0.86
CA CYS A 20 -7.93 12.01 0.56
C CYS A 20 -7.32 11.00 1.54
N THR A 21 -6.03 11.13 1.85
CA THR A 21 -5.29 10.16 2.68
C THR A 21 -5.81 10.14 4.11
N GLU A 22 -5.91 11.30 4.76
CA GLU A 22 -6.38 11.38 6.14
C GLU A 22 -7.85 10.90 6.23
N ARG A 23 -8.75 11.55 5.49
CA ARG A 23 -10.19 11.39 5.68
C ARG A 23 -10.78 10.11 5.09
N LEU A 24 -10.17 9.55 4.05
CA LEU A 24 -10.72 8.39 3.33
C LEU A 24 -9.93 7.11 3.60
N LYS A 25 -8.71 7.20 4.12
CA LYS A 25 -7.88 6.03 4.41
C LYS A 25 -7.52 5.91 5.89
N ILE A 26 -6.95 6.95 6.51
CA ILE A 26 -6.45 6.88 7.89
C ILE A 26 -7.62 6.90 8.89
N ASP A 27 -8.46 7.94 8.89
CA ASP A 27 -9.54 8.09 9.88
C ASP A 27 -10.53 6.92 9.92
N PRO A 28 -10.96 6.34 8.76
CA PRO A 28 -11.87 5.20 8.78
C PRO A 28 -11.20 3.93 9.32
N ALA A 29 -9.92 3.69 8.97
CA ALA A 29 -9.18 2.54 9.45
C ALA A 29 -8.89 2.65 10.95
N ASP A 30 -8.46 3.82 11.41
CA ASP A 30 -8.21 4.10 12.83
C ASP A 30 -9.45 3.86 13.67
N ARG A 31 -10.61 4.37 13.23
CA ARG A 31 -11.89 4.15 13.92
C ARG A 31 -12.27 2.68 13.96
N PHE A 32 -12.03 1.94 12.88
CA PHE A 32 -12.30 0.50 12.85
C PHE A 32 -11.41 -0.24 13.85
N ILE A 33 -10.11 0.03 13.86
CA ILE A 33 -9.16 -0.58 14.80
C ILE A 33 -9.54 -0.24 16.24
N GLU A 34 -9.84 1.03 16.54
CA GLU A 34 -10.23 1.49 17.87
C GLU A 34 -11.50 0.78 18.38
N ASN A 35 -12.51 0.62 17.51
CA ASN A 35 -13.72 -0.12 17.86
C ASN A 35 -13.42 -1.60 18.17
N GLN A 36 -12.60 -2.25 17.35
CA GLN A 36 -12.24 -3.66 17.53
C GLN A 36 -11.39 -3.88 18.79
N VAL A 37 -10.46 -2.95 19.09
CA VAL A 37 -9.69 -2.96 20.35
C VAL A 37 -10.61 -2.77 21.56
N SER A 38 -11.60 -1.88 21.45
CA SER A 38 -12.56 -1.64 22.54
C SER A 38 -13.43 -2.86 22.82
N GLU A 39 -13.77 -3.64 21.79
CA GLU A 39 -14.62 -4.83 21.89
C GLU A 39 -13.84 -6.08 22.33
N HIS A 40 -12.62 -6.28 21.82
CA HIS A 40 -11.87 -7.52 21.98
C HIS A 40 -10.61 -7.39 22.86
N GLY A 41 -10.28 -6.20 23.33
CA GLY A 41 -9.13 -5.91 24.18
C GLY A 41 -7.83 -5.74 23.39
N GLU A 42 -7.50 -6.70 22.53
CA GLU A 42 -6.33 -6.70 21.65
C GLU A 42 -6.71 -7.12 20.23
N VAL A 43 -6.00 -6.59 19.24
CA VAL A 43 -6.23 -6.92 17.83
C VAL A 43 -4.93 -7.13 17.07
N ILE A 44 -4.98 -7.95 16.01
CA ILE A 44 -3.88 -8.14 15.06
C ILE A 44 -4.34 -7.63 13.69
N VAL A 45 -3.59 -6.70 13.13
CA VAL A 45 -3.79 -6.14 11.79
C VAL A 45 -2.85 -6.83 10.82
N ILE A 46 -3.40 -7.53 9.84
CA ILE A 46 -2.60 -8.20 8.80
C ILE A 46 -2.35 -7.23 7.66
N LEU A 47 -1.08 -7.01 7.32
CA LEU A 47 -0.65 -6.13 6.23
C LEU A 47 0.25 -6.86 5.25
N GLY A 48 0.20 -6.47 3.98
CA GLY A 48 1.11 -6.95 2.93
C GLY A 48 2.34 -6.07 2.71
N ALA A 49 2.79 -5.34 3.75
CA ALA A 49 3.97 -4.48 3.65
C ALA A 49 5.26 -5.31 3.60
N ARG A 50 6.26 -4.83 2.86
CA ARG A 50 7.54 -5.53 2.64
C ARG A 50 8.71 -4.58 2.86
N LYS A 51 9.81 -5.08 3.45
CA LYS A 51 11.05 -4.31 3.67
C LYS A 51 11.63 -3.83 2.34
N ALA A 52 11.56 -4.67 1.31
CA ALA A 52 12.02 -4.39 -0.04
C ALA A 52 11.21 -3.30 -0.79
N GLU A 53 10.16 -2.70 -0.20
CA GLU A 53 9.42 -1.59 -0.83
C GLU A 53 10.24 -0.29 -0.87
N SER A 54 11.02 0.01 0.18
CA SER A 54 11.97 1.12 0.23
C SER A 54 12.81 1.07 1.52
N ALA A 55 13.98 1.72 1.53
CA ALA A 55 14.82 1.81 2.73
C ALA A 55 14.09 2.46 3.93
N THR A 56 13.21 3.45 3.68
CA THR A 56 12.39 4.05 4.75
C THR A 56 11.36 3.06 5.29
N ARG A 57 10.80 2.19 4.43
CA ARG A 57 9.87 1.14 4.87
C ARG A 57 10.55 0.11 5.76
N GLU A 58 11.71 -0.36 5.34
CA GLU A 58 12.57 -1.27 6.12
C GLU A 58 12.85 -0.70 7.52
N GLN A 59 13.37 0.51 7.61
CA GLN A 59 13.69 1.18 8.89
C GLN A 59 12.48 1.30 9.82
N VAL A 60 11.30 1.66 9.28
CA VAL A 60 10.08 1.78 10.09
C VAL A 60 9.59 0.41 10.56
N MET A 61 9.68 -0.61 9.72
CA MET A 61 9.29 -1.98 10.10
C MET A 61 10.20 -2.53 11.20
N GLU A 62 11.52 -2.32 11.09
CA GLU A 62 12.48 -2.71 12.13
C GLU A 62 12.23 -1.98 13.45
N MET A 63 11.99 -0.67 13.42
CA MET A 63 11.71 0.13 14.62
C MET A 63 10.51 -0.37 15.42
N HIS A 64 9.50 -0.91 14.74
CA HIS A 64 8.29 -1.43 15.37
C HIS A 64 8.31 -2.93 15.65
N SER A 65 9.36 -3.63 15.23
CA SER A 65 9.51 -5.06 15.44
C SER A 65 9.64 -5.41 16.93
N ILE A 66 9.21 -6.62 17.29
CA ILE A 66 9.33 -7.16 18.64
C ILE A 66 10.30 -8.33 18.58
N ASP A 67 11.43 -8.22 19.30
CA ASP A 67 12.46 -9.26 19.31
C ASP A 67 11.88 -10.64 19.65
N GLY A 68 12.14 -11.61 18.77
CA GLY A 68 11.67 -12.99 18.93
C GLY A 68 10.19 -13.23 18.62
N SER A 69 9.48 -12.26 18.05
CA SER A 69 8.08 -12.37 17.63
C SER A 69 7.92 -12.19 16.13
N VAL A 70 6.90 -12.84 15.56
CA VAL A 70 6.42 -12.56 14.19
C VAL A 70 5.52 -11.32 14.11
N LEU A 71 5.20 -10.73 15.27
CA LEU A 71 4.34 -9.56 15.39
C LEU A 71 5.17 -8.31 15.65
N SER A 72 4.69 -7.19 15.11
CA SER A 72 5.20 -5.85 15.34
C SER A 72 4.17 -4.98 16.07
N ARG A 73 4.60 -3.91 16.73
CA ARG A 73 3.68 -2.98 17.41
C ARG A 73 3.01 -2.05 16.41
N HIS A 74 1.72 -1.78 16.58
CA HIS A 74 1.07 -0.71 15.85
C HIS A 74 1.59 0.66 16.33
N ASN A 75 1.77 1.61 15.43
CA ASN A 75 2.36 2.92 15.74
C ASN A 75 1.46 3.81 16.62
N LYS A 76 0.14 3.68 16.49
CA LYS A 76 -0.86 4.52 17.18
C LYS A 76 -1.59 3.85 18.34
N PHE A 77 -1.83 2.54 18.28
CA PHE A 77 -2.73 1.83 19.21
C PHE A 77 -1.92 0.80 19.98
N ALA A 78 -1.78 0.98 21.30
CA ALA A 78 -0.90 0.15 22.13
C ALA A 78 -1.31 -1.33 22.15
N ASN A 79 -2.62 -1.61 22.08
CA ASN A 79 -3.18 -2.96 22.09
C ASN A 79 -3.43 -3.52 20.67
N ALA A 80 -2.85 -2.89 19.65
CA ALA A 80 -2.88 -3.42 18.29
C ALA A 80 -1.48 -3.88 17.87
N PHE A 81 -1.44 -5.07 17.29
CA PHE A 81 -0.24 -5.65 16.71
C PHE A 81 -0.39 -5.71 15.19
N VAL A 82 0.74 -5.76 14.49
CA VAL A 82 0.80 -5.87 13.04
C VAL A 82 1.47 -7.18 12.69
N TYR A 83 0.88 -7.92 11.76
CA TYR A 83 1.47 -9.12 11.18
C TYR A 83 1.68 -8.91 9.68
N THR A 84 2.93 -9.07 9.23
CA THR A 84 3.35 -8.88 7.84
C THR A 84 3.92 -10.19 7.27
N PRO A 85 3.08 -11.11 6.76
CA PRO A 85 3.52 -12.46 6.39
C PRO A 85 4.57 -12.52 5.29
N ILE A 86 4.62 -11.48 4.43
CA ILE A 86 5.50 -11.39 3.27
C ILE A 86 6.59 -10.32 3.47
N GLU A 87 6.92 -9.97 4.71
CA GLU A 87 7.80 -8.82 4.98
C GLU A 87 9.17 -8.90 4.32
N ASP A 88 9.73 -10.09 4.19
CA ASP A 88 11.05 -10.35 3.61
C ASP A 88 10.99 -10.65 2.10
N TRP A 89 9.80 -10.63 1.49
CA TRP A 89 9.64 -10.95 0.08
C TRP A 89 10.07 -9.78 -0.82
N ILE A 90 10.80 -10.09 -1.88
CA ILE A 90 11.06 -9.15 -2.97
C ILE A 90 9.91 -9.15 -3.99
N VAL A 91 9.94 -8.21 -4.95
CA VAL A 91 8.88 -8.07 -5.97
C VAL A 91 8.71 -9.35 -6.78
N ASP A 92 9.82 -10.01 -7.12
CA ASP A 92 9.81 -11.24 -7.92
C ASP A 92 9.17 -12.41 -7.17
N ASP A 93 9.34 -12.52 -5.85
CA ASP A 93 8.70 -13.56 -5.03
C ASP A 93 7.17 -13.43 -5.09
N VAL A 94 6.68 -12.19 -4.98
CA VAL A 94 5.23 -11.89 -5.06
C VAL A 94 4.67 -12.30 -6.41
N TRP A 95 5.32 -11.91 -7.51
CA TRP A 95 4.87 -12.29 -8.86
C TRP A 95 4.96 -13.79 -9.11
N THR A 96 6.04 -14.43 -8.67
CA THR A 96 6.22 -15.88 -8.78
C THR A 96 5.09 -16.61 -8.06
N TYR A 97 4.76 -16.19 -6.84
CA TYR A 97 3.65 -16.76 -6.08
C TYR A 97 2.30 -16.56 -6.79
N LEU A 98 2.01 -15.34 -7.25
CA LEU A 98 0.75 -15.04 -7.94
C LEU A 98 0.62 -15.82 -9.25
N ILE A 99 1.68 -16.01 -10.02
CA ILE A 99 1.62 -16.69 -11.32
C ILE A 99 1.60 -18.21 -11.16
N GLN A 100 2.33 -18.77 -10.19
CA GLN A 100 2.60 -20.21 -10.12
C GLN A 100 1.83 -20.94 -9.02
N ALA A 101 1.58 -20.29 -7.87
CA ALA A 101 1.13 -20.99 -6.67
C ALA A 101 -0.38 -20.90 -6.42
N VAL A 102 -1.07 -19.90 -7.00
CA VAL A 102 -2.46 -19.58 -6.64
C VAL A 102 -3.29 -19.28 -7.89
N GLU A 103 -4.47 -19.90 -7.97
CA GLU A 103 -5.50 -19.48 -8.89
C GLU A 103 -6.06 -18.12 -8.46
N ASN A 104 -6.15 -17.18 -9.39
CA ASN A 104 -6.63 -15.83 -9.08
C ASN A 104 -8.06 -15.89 -8.51
N PRO A 105 -8.30 -15.43 -7.27
CA PRO A 105 -9.61 -15.55 -6.62
C PRO A 105 -10.68 -14.64 -7.25
N TRP A 106 -10.29 -13.70 -8.11
CA TRP A 106 -11.16 -12.81 -8.89
C TRP A 106 -11.40 -13.30 -10.33
N GLY A 107 -10.95 -14.51 -10.67
CA GLY A 107 -11.26 -15.17 -11.95
C GLY A 107 -10.58 -14.56 -13.19
N LYS A 108 -9.49 -13.79 -13.00
CA LYS A 108 -8.69 -13.21 -14.09
C LYS A 108 -7.34 -13.89 -14.22
N ASN A 109 -6.68 -13.75 -15.38
CA ASN A 109 -5.34 -14.31 -15.57
C ASN A 109 -4.27 -13.40 -14.92
N ASN A 110 -3.48 -13.96 -14.01
CA ASN A 110 -2.39 -13.23 -13.34
C ASN A 110 -1.26 -12.82 -14.30
N ARG A 111 -1.11 -13.50 -15.45
CA ARG A 111 -0.13 -13.13 -16.48
C ARG A 111 -0.50 -11.84 -17.19
N ASP A 112 -1.80 -11.61 -17.45
CA ASP A 112 -2.26 -10.36 -18.06
C ASP A 112 -2.04 -9.18 -17.10
N LEU A 113 -2.25 -9.41 -15.81
CA LEU A 113 -1.94 -8.43 -14.76
C LEU A 113 -0.43 -8.16 -14.67
N ALA A 114 0.40 -9.21 -14.74
CA ALA A 114 1.85 -9.05 -14.74
C ALA A 114 2.35 -8.25 -15.94
N ALA A 115 1.81 -8.53 -17.14
CA ALA A 115 2.14 -7.78 -18.36
C ALA A 115 1.82 -6.29 -18.20
N LEU A 116 0.64 -5.95 -17.67
CA LEU A 116 0.24 -4.56 -17.42
C LEU A 116 1.22 -3.82 -16.49
N TYR A 117 1.72 -4.49 -15.46
CA TYR A 117 2.66 -3.89 -14.51
C TYR A 117 4.10 -3.80 -15.08
N GLN A 118 4.55 -4.80 -15.86
CA GLN A 118 5.84 -4.77 -16.54
C GLN A 118 5.91 -3.67 -17.59
N GLU A 119 4.87 -3.53 -18.43
CA GLU A 119 4.78 -2.49 -19.45
C GLU A 119 4.82 -1.08 -18.84
N ALA A 120 4.35 -0.93 -17.60
CA ALA A 120 4.32 0.36 -16.93
C ALA A 120 5.65 0.74 -16.23
N ASP A 121 6.58 -0.22 -16.08
CA ASP A 121 7.89 0.00 -15.45
C ASP A 121 9.03 0.28 -16.47
N ASP A 122 8.96 -0.19 -17.73
CA ASP A 122 10.21 -0.38 -18.50
C ASP A 122 10.34 0.13 -19.96
N GLU A 123 9.48 0.96 -20.56
CA GLU A 123 9.74 1.41 -21.95
C GLU A 123 9.36 2.88 -22.24
N CYS A 124 10.37 3.76 -22.30
CA CYS A 124 10.34 4.94 -23.15
C CYS A 124 11.36 4.76 -24.28
N PRO A 125 10.95 4.72 -25.56
CA PRO A 125 11.91 4.76 -26.64
C PRO A 125 12.58 6.14 -26.69
N MET A 126 13.82 6.19 -26.19
CA MET A 126 14.79 7.28 -26.26
C MET A 126 14.33 8.66 -25.73
N VAL A 127 14.62 8.93 -24.45
CA VAL A 127 14.58 10.29 -23.89
C VAL A 127 15.95 10.95 -24.09
N ILE A 128 16.03 11.98 -24.94
CA ILE A 128 17.27 12.74 -25.24
C ILE A 128 17.56 13.82 -24.17
N ASP A 129 16.67 14.03 -23.19
CA ASP A 129 16.81 15.06 -22.16
C ASP A 129 16.54 14.53 -20.74
N THR A 130 17.54 14.67 -19.85
CA THR A 130 17.55 14.21 -18.45
C THR A 130 16.52 14.92 -17.55
N LYS A 131 15.81 15.94 -18.06
CA LYS A 131 14.75 16.64 -17.32
C LYS A 131 13.34 16.09 -17.54
N THR A 132 13.15 15.17 -18.48
CA THR A 132 11.82 14.63 -18.79
C THR A 132 11.55 13.40 -17.91
N PRO A 133 10.53 13.40 -17.03
CA PRO A 133 10.17 12.22 -16.26
C PRO A 133 9.72 11.07 -17.19
N SER A 134 9.96 9.82 -16.78
CA SER A 134 9.62 8.64 -17.57
C SER A 134 8.13 8.62 -17.94
N CYS A 135 7.86 8.25 -19.19
CA CYS A 135 6.55 8.12 -19.83
C CYS A 135 5.70 6.99 -19.22
N GLY A 136 6.34 5.97 -18.63
CA GLY A 136 5.68 4.91 -17.87
C GLY A 136 5.73 5.22 -16.38
N ASN A 137 4.57 5.26 -15.73
CA ASN A 137 4.48 5.25 -14.27
C ASN A 137 3.49 4.15 -13.87
N SER A 138 4.02 2.99 -13.48
CA SER A 138 3.26 1.87 -12.89
C SER A 138 2.52 2.25 -11.61
N ARG A 139 2.82 3.41 -11.02
CA ARG A 139 2.09 3.96 -9.88
C ARG A 139 0.87 4.71 -10.38
N PHE A 140 -0.19 3.96 -10.67
CA PHE A 140 -1.53 4.48 -11.00
C PHE A 140 -2.16 5.38 -9.92
N GLY A 141 -1.45 5.64 -8.81
CA GLY A 141 -1.93 6.44 -7.70
C GLY A 141 -3.13 5.80 -7.02
N CYS A 142 -3.81 6.59 -6.18
CA CYS A 142 -5.17 6.25 -5.79
C CYS A 142 -6.14 6.85 -6.80
N TRP A 143 -7.31 6.24 -7.00
CA TRP A 143 -8.27 6.64 -8.03
C TRP A 143 -8.73 8.11 -7.96
N THR A 144 -8.52 8.78 -6.83
CA THR A 144 -8.92 10.19 -6.62
C THR A 144 -7.78 11.20 -6.73
N CYS A 145 -6.54 10.78 -6.56
CA CYS A 145 -5.38 11.67 -6.43
C CYS A 145 -4.45 11.37 -7.61
N THR A 146 -4.90 11.74 -8.81
CA THR A 146 -4.16 11.72 -10.08
C THR A 146 -3.36 13.00 -10.26
#